data_AF-A0A0G1R9L8-F1
#
_entry.id   AF-A0A0G1R9L8-F1
#
_cell.length_a   1.000
_cell.length_b   1.000
_cell.length_c   1.000
_cell.angle_alpha   90.00
_cell.angle_beta   90.00
_cell.angle_gamma   90.00
#
_symmetry.space_group_name_H-M   'P 1'
#
loop_
_entity.id
_entity.type
_entity.pdbx_description
1 polymer ?
#
loop_
_entity_poly.entity_id
_entity_poly.type
_entity_poly.pdbx_seq_one_letter_code
_entity_poly.pdbx_strand_id
1 'polypeptide(L)'
;MTDPFSSALKQLSDVNELIKLDANVFAQLQNPQKFLEVSIPVKMDDGSVKTFAGYRSQFNDARGPFKGGIRFHPDVNVSEVKALSAWMTWKTAVVDIPLGGGKGGVIVDSRKLSDGELERLARGYIQGVYKLIGSETDVPAPDVYTDPRIMGWMMDEYEKLVGVHRPGVITGKPLSIGGSQVREYSTAQGAFYVIREAAKKLGLEKGATVAIEGFGNAGSHLASILQKNGYKIIAVSDSKGMIVNCMGLDVEQVKKHKESRIA
;
A
#
# COMPACT_ATOMS: atom_id res chain seq x y z
N MET A 1 -15.84 2.18 -15.39
CA MET A 1 -15.15 1.52 -14.27
C MET A 1 -16.07 1.63 -13.07
N THR A 2 -16.40 0.52 -12.40
CA THR A 2 -17.21 0.56 -11.17
C THR A 2 -16.44 1.29 -10.08
N ASP A 3 -17.15 2.13 -9.34
CA ASP A 3 -16.64 2.83 -8.17
C ASP A 3 -15.95 1.83 -7.19
N PRO A 4 -14.71 2.10 -6.72
CA PRO A 4 -13.96 1.15 -5.90
C PRO A 4 -14.67 0.77 -4.60
N PHE A 5 -15.29 1.74 -3.92
CA PHE A 5 -15.97 1.47 -2.65
C PHE A 5 -17.23 0.65 -2.86
N SER A 6 -17.99 0.95 -3.91
CA SER A 6 -19.13 0.13 -4.33
C SER A 6 -18.73 -1.32 -4.63
N SER A 7 -17.53 -1.53 -5.20
CA SER A 7 -16.99 -2.87 -5.44
C SER A 7 -16.66 -3.61 -4.15
N ALA A 8 -16.10 -2.92 -3.15
CA ALA A 8 -15.89 -3.49 -1.82
C ALA A 8 -17.23 -3.83 -1.13
N LEU A 9 -18.22 -2.94 -1.19
CA LEU A 9 -19.55 -3.21 -0.62
C LEU A 9 -20.26 -4.37 -1.30
N LYS A 10 -20.09 -4.52 -2.63
CA LYS A 10 -20.58 -5.71 -3.33
C LYS A 10 -19.96 -6.99 -2.77
N GLN A 11 -18.65 -7.02 -2.55
CA GLN A 11 -18.00 -8.19 -1.94
C GLN A 11 -18.53 -8.48 -0.54
N LEU A 12 -18.79 -7.45 0.27
CA LEU A 12 -19.41 -7.62 1.59
C LEU A 12 -20.82 -8.22 1.48
N SER A 13 -21.63 -7.75 0.53
CA SER A 13 -22.97 -8.30 0.26
C SER A 13 -22.90 -9.74 -0.21
N ASP A 14 -22.02 -10.06 -1.17
CA ASP A 14 -21.82 -11.42 -1.67
C ASP A 14 -21.45 -12.38 -0.52
N VAL A 15 -20.58 -11.94 0.41
CA VAL A 15 -20.24 -12.74 1.62
C VAL A 15 -21.44 -12.88 2.55
N ASN A 16 -22.21 -11.81 2.77
CA ASN A 16 -23.37 -11.84 3.64
C ASN A 16 -24.44 -12.83 3.14
N GLU A 17 -24.62 -12.97 1.84
CA GLU A 17 -25.52 -13.99 1.26
C GLU A 17 -25.09 -15.42 1.62
N LEU A 18 -23.78 -15.67 1.72
CA LEU A 18 -23.23 -16.99 2.00
C LEU A 18 -23.31 -17.36 3.48
N ILE A 19 -22.93 -16.45 4.38
CA ILE A 19 -22.74 -16.76 5.80
C ILE A 19 -23.79 -16.12 6.72
N LYS A 20 -24.66 -15.26 6.19
CA LYS A 20 -25.72 -14.55 6.92
C LYS A 20 -25.20 -13.88 8.19
N LEU A 21 -24.40 -12.82 8.01
CA LEU A 21 -23.83 -12.06 9.12
C LEU A 21 -24.94 -11.51 10.02
N ASP A 22 -24.62 -11.34 11.30
CA ASP A 22 -25.48 -10.56 12.19
C ASP A 22 -25.74 -9.18 11.58
N ALA A 23 -27.00 -8.72 11.64
CA ALA A 23 -27.43 -7.50 10.96
C ALA A 23 -26.68 -6.26 11.46
N ASN A 24 -26.30 -6.22 12.74
CA ASN A 24 -25.54 -5.10 13.31
C ASN A 24 -24.10 -5.13 12.81
N VAL A 25 -23.49 -6.32 12.71
CA VAL A 25 -22.14 -6.49 12.16
C VAL A 25 -22.12 -6.09 10.68
N PHE A 26 -23.08 -6.56 9.90
CA PHE A 26 -23.18 -6.20 8.48
C PHE A 26 -23.31 -4.68 8.30
N ALA A 27 -24.20 -4.03 9.06
CA ALA A 27 -24.38 -2.58 9.01
C ALA A 27 -23.09 -1.80 9.36
N GLN A 28 -22.35 -2.24 10.39
CA GLN A 28 -21.08 -1.61 10.77
C GLN A 28 -20.00 -1.74 9.69
N LEU A 29 -20.00 -2.83 8.92
CA LEU A 29 -19.02 -3.07 7.86
C LEU A 29 -19.34 -2.33 6.55
N GLN A 30 -20.48 -1.64 6.45
CA GLN A 30 -20.85 -0.87 5.26
C GLN A 30 -20.16 0.50 5.18
N ASN A 31 -19.56 0.99 6.26
CA ASN A 31 -18.92 2.31 6.29
C ASN A 31 -17.67 2.28 7.17
N PRO A 32 -16.68 3.14 6.89
CA PRO A 32 -15.59 3.34 7.83
C PRO A 32 -16.10 3.96 9.13
N GLN A 33 -15.55 3.53 10.27
CA GLN A 33 -15.80 4.15 11.58
C GLN A 33 -15.43 5.63 11.60
N LYS A 34 -14.33 6.03 10.94
CA LYS A 34 -13.94 7.43 10.77
C LYS A 34 -13.35 7.67 9.39
N PHE A 35 -13.64 8.84 8.84
CA PHE A 35 -13.01 9.33 7.63
C PHE A 35 -12.65 10.81 7.84
N LEU A 36 -11.37 11.12 7.67
CA LEU A 36 -10.83 12.47 7.80
C LEU A 36 -10.35 12.96 6.44
N GLU A 37 -10.77 14.16 6.06
CA GLU A 37 -10.20 14.94 4.97
C GLU A 37 -9.41 16.12 5.56
N VAL A 38 -8.21 16.37 5.03
CA VAL A 38 -7.32 17.44 5.47
C VAL A 38 -6.86 18.29 4.30
N SER A 39 -6.69 19.57 4.56
CA SER A 39 -6.08 20.54 3.64
C SER A 39 -4.63 20.77 4.05
N ILE A 40 -3.69 20.57 3.12
CA ILE A 40 -2.25 20.57 3.39
C ILE A 40 -1.59 21.69 2.59
N PRO A 41 -1.45 22.91 3.16
CA PRO A 41 -0.74 23.99 2.52
C PRO A 41 0.78 23.71 2.54
N VAL A 42 1.40 23.75 1.37
CA VAL A 42 2.84 23.54 1.19
C VAL A 42 3.42 24.77 0.50
N LYS A 43 4.46 25.35 1.09
CA LYS A 43 5.28 26.36 0.42
C LYS A 43 6.14 25.68 -0.64
N MET A 44 5.95 26.05 -1.89
CA MET A 44 6.68 25.55 -3.05
C MET A 44 8.07 26.21 -3.14
N ASP A 45 8.97 25.64 -3.93
CA ASP A 45 10.34 26.16 -4.07
C ASP A 45 10.38 27.53 -4.76
N ASP A 46 9.39 27.84 -5.60
CA ASP A 46 9.21 29.16 -6.21
C ASP A 46 8.65 30.23 -5.25
N GLY A 47 8.38 29.85 -4.00
CA GLY A 47 7.83 30.72 -2.96
C GLY A 47 6.31 30.79 -2.92
N SER A 48 5.60 30.24 -3.91
CA SER A 48 4.14 30.12 -3.90
C SER A 48 3.66 29.14 -2.83
N VAL A 49 2.36 29.16 -2.50
CA VAL A 49 1.74 28.16 -1.64
C VAL A 49 0.76 27.35 -2.47
N LYS A 50 0.94 26.03 -2.46
CA LYS A 50 0.02 25.07 -3.06
C LYS A 50 -0.65 24.25 -1.96
N THR A 51 -1.96 24.12 -2.05
CA THR A 51 -2.74 23.33 -1.10
C THR A 51 -3.06 21.97 -1.71
N PHE A 52 -2.76 20.90 -0.98
CA PHE A 52 -3.06 19.52 -1.37
C PHE A 52 -4.18 18.95 -0.50
N ALA A 53 -5.06 18.14 -1.09
CA ALA A 53 -6.06 17.39 -0.34
C ALA A 53 -5.47 16.07 0.14
N GLY A 54 -5.65 15.76 1.42
CA GLY A 54 -5.26 14.51 2.04
C GLY A 54 -6.43 13.81 2.71
N TYR A 55 -6.33 12.50 2.84
CA TYR A 55 -7.36 11.64 3.43
C TYR A 55 -6.76 10.65 4.43
N ARG A 56 -7.53 10.31 5.47
CA ARG A 56 -7.31 9.14 6.33
C ARG A 56 -8.64 8.46 6.63
N SER A 57 -8.78 7.22 6.17
CA SER A 57 -9.91 6.34 6.47
C SER A 57 -9.51 5.30 7.51
N GLN A 58 -10.28 5.20 8.58
CA GLN A 58 -10.18 4.23 9.66
C GLN A 58 -11.44 3.37 9.61
N PHE A 59 -11.33 2.18 9.01
CA PHE A 59 -12.50 1.42 8.58
C PHE A 59 -13.14 0.65 9.73
N ASN A 60 -12.37 -0.24 10.35
CA ASN A 60 -12.81 -1.02 11.49
C ASN A 60 -11.61 -1.43 12.36
N ASP A 61 -11.73 -1.27 13.68
CA ASP A 61 -10.71 -1.57 14.69
C ASP A 61 -11.08 -2.74 15.62
N ALA A 62 -12.11 -3.52 15.30
CA ALA A 62 -12.62 -4.56 16.21
C ALA A 62 -11.58 -5.62 16.59
N ARG A 63 -10.52 -5.79 15.78
CA ARG A 63 -9.41 -6.72 16.03
C ARG A 63 -8.14 -6.06 16.58
N GLY A 64 -8.10 -4.74 16.70
CA GLY A 64 -6.94 -3.97 17.13
C GLY A 64 -6.71 -2.68 16.32
N PRO A 65 -5.56 -2.02 16.52
CA PRO A 65 -5.25 -0.73 15.89
C PRO A 65 -5.40 -0.76 14.36
N PHE A 66 -5.84 0.35 13.78
CA PHE A 66 -5.95 0.45 12.32
C PHE A 66 -4.57 0.28 11.66
N LYS A 67 -4.52 -0.43 10.54
CA LYS A 67 -3.29 -0.59 9.75
C LYS A 67 -3.53 -0.25 8.30
N GLY A 68 -2.75 0.68 7.75
CA GLY A 68 -3.02 1.17 6.40
C GLY A 68 -1.93 2.01 5.77
N GLY A 69 -1.58 1.69 4.52
CA GLY A 69 -0.62 2.49 3.74
C GLY A 69 -1.12 3.91 3.42
N ILE A 70 -0.20 4.81 3.08
CA ILE A 70 -0.47 6.17 2.58
C ILE A 70 -0.05 6.22 1.11
N ARG A 71 -0.97 6.62 0.23
CA ARG A 71 -0.73 6.72 -1.22
C ARG A 71 -0.58 8.16 -1.66
N PHE A 72 0.45 8.46 -2.44
CA PHE A 72 0.59 9.75 -3.12
C PHE A 72 0.29 9.51 -4.60
N HIS A 73 -0.87 9.95 -5.09
CA HIS A 73 -1.23 9.74 -6.51
C HIS A 73 -2.21 10.82 -6.99
N PRO A 74 -2.14 11.30 -8.25
CA PRO A 74 -3.06 12.32 -8.75
C PRO A 74 -4.53 11.89 -8.77
N ASP A 75 -4.79 10.58 -8.89
CA ASP A 75 -6.16 10.04 -8.99
C ASP A 75 -6.76 9.58 -7.65
N VAL A 76 -6.04 9.79 -6.54
CA VAL A 76 -6.57 9.49 -5.19
C VAL A 76 -7.92 10.19 -5.00
N ASN A 77 -8.90 9.45 -4.50
CA ASN A 77 -10.23 9.96 -4.21
C ASN A 77 -10.83 9.25 -2.98
N VAL A 78 -11.90 9.82 -2.44
CA VAL A 78 -12.57 9.32 -1.22
C VAL A 78 -12.98 7.86 -1.34
N SER A 79 -13.56 7.47 -2.48
CA SER A 79 -14.04 6.11 -2.71
C SER A 79 -12.89 5.09 -2.68
N GLU A 80 -11.81 5.38 -3.39
CA GLU A 80 -10.62 4.53 -3.40
C GLU A 80 -10.04 4.34 -1.99
N VAL A 81 -9.90 5.43 -1.22
CA VAL A 81 -9.33 5.36 0.14
C VAL A 81 -10.23 4.55 1.07
N LYS A 82 -11.57 4.70 0.97
CA LYS A 82 -12.53 3.88 1.72
C LYS A 82 -12.43 2.41 1.35
N ALA A 83 -12.46 2.09 0.05
CA ALA A 83 -12.34 0.72 -0.45
C ALA A 83 -11.06 0.02 0.03
N LEU A 84 -9.92 0.70 -0.10
CA LEU A 84 -8.64 0.16 0.34
C LEU A 84 -8.57 -0.03 1.86
N SER A 85 -9.22 0.82 2.66
CA SER A 85 -9.31 0.65 4.12
C SER A 85 -10.21 -0.54 4.52
N ALA A 86 -11.29 -0.79 3.78
CA ALA A 86 -12.12 -1.99 3.93
C ALA A 86 -11.30 -3.26 3.62
N TRP A 87 -10.58 -3.28 2.50
CA TRP A 87 -9.71 -4.40 2.15
C TRP A 87 -8.57 -4.62 3.15
N MET A 88 -8.04 -3.56 3.77
CA MET A 88 -7.08 -3.73 4.86
C MET A 88 -7.68 -4.40 6.10
N THR A 89 -8.95 -4.11 6.42
CA THR A 89 -9.69 -4.76 7.51
C THR A 89 -9.81 -6.26 7.22
N TRP A 90 -10.27 -6.63 6.03
CA TRP A 90 -10.46 -8.04 5.71
C TRP A 90 -9.14 -8.78 5.54
N LYS A 91 -8.13 -8.14 4.92
CA LYS A 91 -6.80 -8.74 4.76
C LYS A 91 -6.19 -9.10 6.12
N THR A 92 -6.17 -8.17 7.06
CA THR A 92 -5.61 -8.40 8.41
C THR A 92 -6.39 -9.45 9.18
N ALA A 93 -7.73 -9.49 9.01
CA ALA A 93 -8.58 -10.56 9.52
C ALA A 93 -8.23 -11.94 8.94
N VAL A 94 -8.13 -12.06 7.61
CA VAL A 94 -7.86 -13.32 6.90
C VAL A 94 -6.51 -13.92 7.25
N VAL A 95 -5.47 -13.09 7.43
CA VAL A 95 -4.13 -13.55 7.81
C VAL A 95 -3.90 -13.55 9.33
N ASP A 96 -4.96 -13.45 10.11
CA ASP A 96 -4.98 -13.54 11.57
C ASP A 96 -3.99 -12.58 12.30
N ILE A 97 -3.87 -11.35 11.80
CA ILE A 97 -3.07 -10.30 12.45
C ILE A 97 -4.02 -9.45 13.31
N PRO A 98 -3.69 -9.13 14.59
CA PRO A 98 -4.56 -8.39 15.52
C PRO A 98 -4.55 -6.88 15.21
N LEU A 99 -5.02 -6.55 14.02
CA LEU A 99 -5.06 -5.20 13.49
C LEU A 99 -6.39 -4.99 12.75
N GLY A 100 -6.86 -3.75 12.77
CA GLY A 100 -7.94 -3.25 11.95
C GLY A 100 -7.48 -2.80 10.57
N GLY A 101 -8.37 -2.15 9.83
CA GLY A 101 -8.08 -1.62 8.50
C GLY A 101 -8.08 -0.11 8.42
N GLY A 102 -6.97 0.46 7.95
CA GLY A 102 -6.87 1.88 7.64
C GLY A 102 -6.39 2.11 6.21
N LYS A 103 -6.50 3.36 5.73
CA LYS A 103 -5.80 3.82 4.52
C LYS A 103 -5.68 5.34 4.53
N GLY A 104 -4.57 5.85 4.01
CA GLY A 104 -4.39 7.27 3.74
C GLY A 104 -4.12 7.53 2.27
N GLY A 105 -4.34 8.76 1.84
CA GLY A 105 -4.03 9.20 0.49
C GLY A 105 -3.81 10.71 0.42
N VAL A 106 -3.00 11.16 -0.53
CA VAL A 106 -2.84 12.58 -0.89
C VAL A 106 -2.98 12.69 -2.40
N ILE A 107 -3.79 13.65 -2.85
CA ILE A 107 -3.98 13.95 -4.27
C ILE A 107 -2.75 14.72 -4.78
N VAL A 108 -1.76 14.00 -5.31
CA VAL A 108 -0.49 14.57 -5.76
C VAL A 108 0.22 13.69 -6.78
N ASP A 109 0.83 14.31 -7.79
CA ASP A 109 1.86 13.65 -8.60
C ASP A 109 3.24 13.94 -7.99
N SER A 110 3.72 13.04 -7.13
CA SER A 110 4.96 13.22 -6.37
C SER A 110 6.20 13.37 -7.25
N ARG A 111 6.14 12.90 -8.51
CA ARG A 111 7.23 13.03 -9.49
C ARG A 111 7.42 14.45 -10.00
N LYS A 112 6.44 15.33 -9.77
CA LYS A 112 6.49 16.75 -10.14
C LYS A 112 6.94 17.66 -8.99
N LEU A 113 7.22 17.08 -7.82
CA LEU A 113 7.70 17.81 -6.66
C LEU A 113 9.21 17.65 -6.55
N SER A 114 9.89 18.70 -6.08
CA SER A 114 11.25 18.54 -5.59
C SER A 114 11.26 17.70 -4.31
N ASP A 115 12.44 17.19 -3.93
CA ASP A 115 12.59 16.47 -2.66
C ASP A 115 12.20 17.33 -1.45
N GLY A 116 12.51 18.64 -1.49
CA GLY A 116 12.15 19.57 -0.43
C GLY A 116 10.63 19.80 -0.35
N GLU A 117 9.96 19.94 -1.49
CA GLU A 117 8.50 20.06 -1.55
C GLU A 117 7.80 18.78 -1.08
N LEU A 118 8.34 17.63 -1.47
CA LEU A 118 7.83 16.32 -1.08
C LEU A 118 7.97 16.08 0.43
N GLU A 119 9.10 16.46 1.02
CA GLU A 119 9.28 16.41 2.48
C GLU A 119 8.27 17.32 3.19
N ARG A 120 8.14 18.58 2.76
CA ARG A 120 7.16 19.52 3.34
C ARG A 120 5.74 19.00 3.24
N LEU A 121 5.38 18.37 2.11
CA LEU A 121 4.08 17.71 1.95
C LEU A 121 3.89 16.53 2.91
N ALA A 122 4.89 15.66 3.06
CA ALA A 122 4.83 14.52 3.95
C ALA A 122 4.65 14.95 5.42
N ARG A 123 5.37 15.99 5.84
CA ARG A 123 5.24 16.60 7.17
C ARG A 123 3.87 17.26 7.36
N GLY A 124 3.43 18.05 6.39
CA GLY A 124 2.11 18.69 6.40
C GLY A 124 0.96 17.68 6.49
N TYR A 125 1.06 16.53 5.82
CA TYR A 125 0.09 15.44 5.96
C TYR A 125 0.01 14.95 7.40
N ILE A 126 1.15 14.70 8.05
CA ILE A 126 1.20 14.26 9.45
C ILE A 126 0.64 15.30 10.39
N GLN A 127 0.92 16.59 10.19
CA GLN A 127 0.31 17.68 10.97
C GLN A 127 -1.23 17.66 10.88
N GLY A 128 -1.79 17.24 9.74
CA GLY A 128 -3.23 17.08 9.57
C GLY A 128 -3.82 15.86 10.27
N VAL A 129 -3.06 14.76 10.39
CA VAL A 129 -3.60 13.46 10.85
C VAL A 129 -3.05 12.96 12.19
N TYR A 130 -2.06 13.62 12.79
CA TYR A 130 -1.32 13.09 13.96
C TYR A 130 -2.21 12.70 15.14
N LYS A 131 -3.33 13.41 15.35
CA LYS A 131 -4.29 13.12 16.44
C LYS A 131 -5.06 11.79 16.25
N LEU A 132 -5.08 11.26 15.04
CA LEU A 132 -5.75 9.99 14.72
C LEU A 132 -4.80 8.80 14.64
N ILE A 133 -3.48 9.05 14.53
CA ILE A 133 -2.47 8.00 14.38
C ILE A 133 -1.66 7.80 15.66
N GLY A 134 -1.05 6.63 15.79
CA GLY A 134 -0.35 6.20 16.99
C GLY A 134 -0.08 4.71 16.96
N SER A 135 0.94 4.25 17.70
CA SER A 135 1.35 2.84 17.74
C SER A 135 0.24 1.89 18.24
N GLU A 136 -0.69 2.40 19.03
CA GLU A 136 -1.80 1.64 19.64
C GLU A 136 -3.17 2.06 19.07
N THR A 137 -3.20 2.92 18.05
CA THR A 137 -4.45 3.47 17.51
C THR A 137 -4.54 3.26 16.00
N ASP A 138 -3.63 3.83 15.24
CA ASP A 138 -3.57 3.70 13.78
C ASP A 138 -2.12 3.85 13.29
N VAL A 139 -1.61 2.81 12.63
CA VAL A 139 -0.21 2.68 12.24
C VAL A 139 -0.07 2.75 10.72
N PRO A 140 0.37 3.88 10.14
CA PRO A 140 0.52 3.99 8.70
C PRO A 140 1.67 3.12 8.12
N ALA A 141 1.76 3.09 6.80
CA ALA A 141 2.78 2.37 6.02
C ALA A 141 3.00 3.04 4.66
N PRO A 142 4.01 2.61 3.89
CA PRO A 142 4.10 2.94 2.49
C PRO A 142 2.96 2.32 1.68
N ASP A 143 2.53 3.05 0.65
CA ASP A 143 1.78 2.59 -0.51
C ASP A 143 2.35 3.22 -1.80
N VAL A 144 1.58 3.25 -2.90
CA VAL A 144 2.03 3.78 -4.20
C VAL A 144 2.62 5.19 -4.05
N TYR A 145 3.83 5.34 -4.61
CA TYR A 145 4.68 6.54 -4.59
C TYR A 145 4.99 7.11 -3.20
N THR A 146 5.00 6.25 -2.19
CA THR A 146 5.64 6.53 -0.90
C THR A 146 6.66 5.44 -0.60
N ASP A 147 7.71 5.78 0.14
CA ASP A 147 8.89 4.94 0.33
C ASP A 147 9.42 5.06 1.78
N PRO A 148 10.48 4.32 2.15
CA PRO A 148 11.06 4.43 3.49
C PRO A 148 11.51 5.84 3.86
N ARG A 149 12.02 6.64 2.91
CA ARG A 149 12.45 8.02 3.18
C ARG A 149 11.26 8.87 3.64
N ILE A 150 10.14 8.80 2.93
CA ILE A 150 8.90 9.49 3.29
C ILE A 150 8.37 9.01 4.65
N MET A 151 8.44 7.71 4.94
CA MET A 151 8.05 7.21 6.27
C MET A 151 8.94 7.74 7.39
N GLY A 152 10.23 7.97 7.12
CA GLY A 152 11.17 8.60 8.05
C GLY A 152 10.78 10.03 8.37
N TRP A 153 10.52 10.86 7.35
CA TRP A 153 10.03 12.23 7.54
C TRP A 153 8.71 12.29 8.30
N MET A 154 7.79 11.37 7.99
CA MET A 154 6.50 11.31 8.66
C MET A 154 6.62 10.89 10.13
N MET A 155 7.51 9.94 10.46
CA MET A 155 7.79 9.55 11.84
C MET A 155 8.38 10.72 12.63
N ASP A 156 9.39 11.38 12.07
CA ASP A 156 10.08 12.51 12.69
C ASP A 156 9.10 13.66 13.00
N GLU A 157 8.23 14.02 12.04
CA GLU A 157 7.22 15.05 12.26
C GLU A 157 6.21 14.64 13.35
N TYR A 158 5.79 13.37 13.37
CA TYR A 158 4.89 12.88 14.41
C TYR A 158 5.54 13.00 15.80
N GLU A 159 6.77 12.52 15.95
CA GLU A 159 7.52 12.57 17.22
C GLU A 159 7.72 14.00 17.72
N LYS A 160 8.02 14.92 16.81
CA LYS A 160 8.10 16.36 17.10
C LYS A 160 6.77 16.91 17.63
N LEU A 161 5.64 16.54 17.02
CA LEU A 161 4.31 17.01 17.41
C LEU A 161 3.87 16.45 18.77
N VAL A 162 4.20 15.19 19.07
CA VAL A 162 3.83 14.55 20.35
C VAL A 162 4.86 14.76 21.46
N GLY A 163 6.06 15.25 21.13
CA GLY A 163 7.14 15.53 22.09
C GLY A 163 7.78 14.27 22.68
N VAL A 164 7.61 13.11 22.06
CA VAL A 164 8.15 11.83 22.56
C VAL A 164 8.52 10.90 21.40
N HIS A 165 9.62 10.16 21.58
CA HIS A 165 10.08 9.16 20.61
C HIS A 165 9.10 7.98 20.53
N ARG A 166 8.58 7.71 19.34
CA ARG A 166 7.51 6.74 19.04
C ARG A 166 7.77 6.07 17.69
N PRO A 167 8.84 5.28 17.54
CA PRO A 167 9.19 4.66 16.26
C PRO A 167 8.12 3.68 15.77
N GLY A 168 7.26 3.18 16.66
CA GLY A 168 6.13 2.30 16.34
C GLY A 168 4.95 2.98 15.64
N VAL A 169 4.92 4.31 15.51
CA VAL A 169 3.78 5.01 14.88
C VAL A 169 3.62 4.67 13.41
N ILE A 170 4.72 4.36 12.71
CA ILE A 170 4.72 4.09 11.27
C ILE A 170 5.65 2.93 10.92
N THR A 171 5.22 2.11 9.97
CA THR A 171 6.00 0.95 9.49
C THR A 171 6.63 1.23 8.13
N GLY A 172 7.56 0.38 7.68
CA GLY A 172 8.23 0.57 6.38
C GLY A 172 9.26 1.70 6.37
N LYS A 173 9.81 2.04 7.53
CA LYS A 173 10.87 3.04 7.74
C LYS A 173 12.24 2.55 7.23
N PRO A 174 13.24 3.44 7.08
CA PRO A 174 14.62 3.07 6.82
C PRO A 174 15.19 2.20 7.95
N LEU A 175 16.14 1.33 7.62
CA LEU A 175 16.76 0.42 8.60
C LEU A 175 17.43 1.17 9.75
N SER A 176 18.06 2.30 9.46
CA SER A 176 18.75 3.15 10.45
C SER A 176 17.85 3.69 11.56
N ILE A 177 16.52 3.71 11.36
CA ILE A 177 15.53 4.24 12.32
C ILE A 177 14.43 3.20 12.64
N GLY A 178 14.80 1.92 12.71
CA GLY A 178 13.89 0.85 13.13
C GLY A 178 13.00 0.30 12.01
N GLY A 179 13.49 0.33 10.77
CA GLY A 179 12.94 -0.43 9.65
C GLY A 179 13.19 -1.94 9.78
N SER A 180 12.46 -2.74 9.00
CA SER A 180 12.63 -4.21 8.96
C SER A 180 13.39 -4.63 7.70
N GLN A 181 14.43 -5.45 7.86
CA GLN A 181 15.31 -5.94 6.78
C GLN A 181 14.55 -6.69 5.68
N VAL A 182 13.48 -7.40 6.05
CA VAL A 182 12.75 -8.27 5.11
C VAL A 182 11.63 -7.54 4.36
N ARG A 183 11.39 -6.26 4.67
CA ARG A 183 10.20 -5.53 4.23
C ARG A 183 10.06 -5.44 2.71
N GLU A 184 11.18 -5.31 2.01
CA GLU A 184 11.25 -5.04 0.57
C GLU A 184 10.61 -6.17 -0.25
N TYR A 185 10.99 -7.41 0.04
CA TYR A 185 10.53 -8.60 -0.69
C TYR A 185 9.37 -9.36 -0.02
N SER A 186 8.98 -9.01 1.22
CA SER A 186 7.96 -9.75 1.99
C SER A 186 6.63 -9.92 1.27
N THR A 187 6.14 -8.88 0.57
CA THR A 187 4.88 -8.98 -0.19
C THR A 187 4.99 -10.03 -1.31
N ALA A 188 6.10 -10.01 -2.05
CA ALA A 188 6.36 -10.95 -3.13
C ALA A 188 6.56 -12.37 -2.61
N GLN A 189 7.24 -12.51 -1.46
CA GLN A 189 7.44 -13.79 -0.79
C GLN A 189 6.12 -14.43 -0.35
N GLY A 190 5.21 -13.63 0.22
CA GLY A 190 3.87 -14.08 0.58
C GLY A 190 3.06 -14.52 -0.65
N ALA A 191 3.09 -13.72 -1.72
CA ALA A 191 2.43 -14.09 -2.99
C ALA A 191 2.98 -15.40 -3.56
N PHE A 192 4.29 -15.61 -3.53
CA PHE A 192 4.90 -16.88 -3.92
C PHE A 192 4.38 -18.06 -3.10
N TYR A 193 4.25 -17.94 -1.78
CA TYR A 193 3.71 -19.03 -0.95
C TYR A 193 2.28 -19.40 -1.37
N VAL A 194 1.42 -18.41 -1.60
CA VAL A 194 0.04 -18.65 -2.05
C VAL A 194 0.02 -19.28 -3.45
N ILE A 195 0.81 -18.75 -4.40
CA ILE A 195 0.93 -19.29 -5.75
C ILE A 195 1.42 -20.74 -5.72
N ARG A 196 2.40 -21.06 -4.88
CA ARG A 196 2.94 -22.41 -4.74
C ARG A 196 1.87 -23.39 -4.26
N GLU A 197 1.09 -23.03 -3.23
CA GLU A 197 0.02 -23.92 -2.75
C GLU A 197 -1.15 -24.03 -3.74
N ALA A 198 -1.50 -22.92 -4.42
CA ALA A 198 -2.51 -22.94 -5.48
C ALA A 198 -2.08 -23.82 -6.67
N ALA A 199 -0.81 -23.71 -7.10
CA ALA A 199 -0.25 -24.53 -8.17
C ALA A 199 -0.32 -26.03 -7.85
N LYS A 200 0.03 -26.43 -6.62
CA LYS A 200 -0.13 -27.83 -6.18
C LYS A 200 -1.58 -28.29 -6.26
N LYS A 201 -2.53 -27.48 -5.79
CA LYS A 201 -3.96 -27.82 -5.79
C LYS A 201 -4.53 -27.93 -7.21
N LEU A 202 -4.01 -27.15 -8.15
CA LEU A 202 -4.41 -27.16 -9.56
C LEU A 202 -3.63 -28.18 -10.40
N GLY A 203 -2.68 -28.91 -9.82
CA GLY A 203 -1.83 -29.84 -10.55
C GLY A 203 -0.89 -29.16 -11.56
N LEU A 204 -0.55 -27.88 -11.35
CA LEU A 204 0.41 -27.17 -12.19
C LEU A 204 1.83 -27.64 -11.90
N GLU A 205 2.53 -28.10 -12.93
CA GLU A 205 3.88 -28.60 -12.85
C GLU A 205 4.93 -27.49 -12.66
N LYS A 206 6.13 -27.89 -12.20
CA LYS A 206 7.32 -27.03 -12.25
C LYS A 206 7.60 -26.70 -13.73
N GLY A 207 7.88 -25.43 -14.03
CA GLY A 207 8.05 -24.94 -15.40
C GLY A 207 6.84 -24.23 -15.99
N ALA A 208 5.73 -24.14 -15.24
CA ALA A 208 4.57 -23.33 -15.63
C ALA A 208 4.98 -21.91 -16.03
N THR A 209 4.34 -21.41 -17.10
CA THR A 209 4.58 -20.07 -17.60
C THR A 209 3.85 -19.03 -16.75
N VAL A 210 4.48 -17.87 -16.57
CA VAL A 210 3.95 -16.79 -15.73
C VAL A 210 4.02 -15.48 -16.51
N ALA A 211 2.92 -14.73 -16.47
CA ALA A 211 2.85 -13.33 -16.86
C ALA A 211 2.65 -12.46 -15.61
N ILE A 212 3.38 -11.36 -15.49
CA ILE A 212 3.31 -10.45 -14.33
C ILE A 212 2.93 -9.06 -14.80
N GLU A 213 1.79 -8.57 -14.30
CA GLU A 213 1.40 -7.18 -14.50
C GLU A 213 2.01 -6.30 -13.40
N GLY A 214 2.72 -5.24 -13.80
CA GLY A 214 3.32 -4.28 -12.88
C GLY A 214 4.69 -4.69 -12.33
N PHE A 215 5.76 -4.29 -13.03
CA PHE A 215 7.14 -4.59 -12.66
C PHE A 215 7.76 -3.57 -11.69
N GLY A 216 7.03 -3.20 -10.63
CA GLY A 216 7.53 -2.38 -9.51
C GLY A 216 8.12 -3.25 -8.39
N ASN A 217 8.22 -2.74 -7.16
CA ASN A 217 8.77 -3.48 -6.01
C ASN A 217 8.17 -4.90 -5.85
N ALA A 218 6.84 -5.02 -5.83
CA ALA A 218 6.19 -6.33 -5.64
C ALA A 218 6.41 -7.27 -6.84
N GLY A 219 6.20 -6.78 -8.07
CA GLY A 219 6.28 -7.60 -9.28
C GLY A 219 7.69 -8.05 -9.63
N SER A 220 8.70 -7.18 -9.48
CA SER A 220 10.09 -7.53 -9.78
C SER A 220 10.63 -8.57 -8.80
N HIS A 221 10.38 -8.40 -7.49
CA HIS A 221 10.75 -9.41 -6.49
C HIS A 221 9.98 -10.73 -6.72
N LEU A 222 8.69 -10.67 -7.06
CA LEU A 222 7.91 -11.87 -7.33
C LEU A 222 8.45 -12.63 -8.54
N ALA A 223 8.77 -11.92 -9.62
CA ALA A 223 9.39 -12.49 -10.81
C ALA A 223 10.70 -13.21 -10.47
N SER A 224 11.58 -12.58 -9.69
CA SER A 224 12.85 -13.17 -9.27
C SER A 224 12.64 -14.41 -8.40
N ILE A 225 11.71 -14.36 -7.45
CA ILE A 225 11.39 -15.49 -6.57
C ILE A 225 10.83 -16.66 -7.37
N LEU A 226 9.87 -16.40 -8.26
CA LEU A 226 9.27 -17.43 -9.12
C LEU A 226 10.31 -18.06 -10.06
N GLN A 227 11.12 -17.26 -10.73
CA GLN A 227 12.16 -17.77 -11.63
C GLN A 227 13.17 -18.66 -10.88
N LYS A 228 13.62 -18.26 -9.68
CA LYS A 228 14.50 -19.07 -8.82
C LYS A 228 13.86 -20.39 -8.37
N ASN A 229 12.54 -20.47 -8.36
CA ASN A 229 11.79 -21.67 -7.99
C ASN A 229 11.29 -22.47 -9.22
N GLY A 230 11.85 -22.22 -10.40
CA GLY A 230 11.62 -23.02 -11.60
C GLY A 230 10.38 -22.64 -12.40
N TYR A 231 9.76 -21.49 -12.14
CA TYR A 231 8.70 -20.95 -12.99
C TYR A 231 9.30 -20.19 -14.18
N LYS A 232 8.62 -20.22 -15.33
CA LYS A 232 9.07 -19.56 -16.54
C LYS A 232 8.36 -18.22 -16.71
N ILE A 233 9.04 -17.12 -16.37
CA ILE A 233 8.48 -15.78 -16.60
C ILE A 233 8.53 -15.49 -18.10
N ILE A 234 7.36 -15.37 -18.76
CA ILE A 234 7.28 -15.14 -20.21
C ILE A 234 6.83 -13.74 -20.58
N ALA A 235 6.20 -13.02 -19.66
CA ALA A 235 5.72 -11.66 -19.90
C ALA A 235 5.79 -10.83 -18.62
N VAL A 236 6.19 -9.57 -18.77
CA VAL A 236 6.08 -8.57 -17.71
C VAL A 236 5.61 -7.24 -18.29
N SER A 237 4.81 -6.49 -17.55
CA SER A 237 4.37 -5.15 -17.95
C SER A 237 4.66 -4.08 -16.89
N ASP A 238 4.66 -2.83 -17.30
CA ASP A 238 4.56 -1.67 -16.43
C ASP A 238 3.76 -0.53 -17.11
N SER A 239 3.78 0.66 -16.53
CA SER A 239 3.05 1.82 -17.07
C SER A 239 3.48 2.26 -18.47
N LYS A 240 4.62 1.77 -18.99
CA LYS A 240 5.14 2.12 -20.32
C LYS A 240 4.86 1.06 -21.38
N GLY A 241 4.42 -0.15 -21.00
CA GLY A 241 4.11 -1.22 -21.93
C GLY A 241 4.38 -2.61 -21.38
N MET A 242 4.50 -3.59 -22.28
CA MET A 242 4.72 -4.99 -21.97
C MET A 242 5.83 -5.58 -22.86
N ILE A 243 6.65 -6.45 -22.29
CA ILE A 243 7.59 -7.29 -23.03
C ILE A 243 7.18 -8.75 -22.89
N VAL A 244 7.36 -9.51 -23.97
CA VAL A 244 7.02 -10.93 -24.02
C VAL A 244 8.17 -11.70 -24.66
N ASN A 245 8.57 -12.80 -24.03
CA ASN A 245 9.45 -13.80 -24.61
C ASN A 245 8.92 -15.19 -24.24
N CYS A 246 8.35 -15.92 -25.21
CA CYS A 246 7.85 -17.28 -25.01
C CYS A 246 8.94 -18.27 -24.58
N MET A 247 10.21 -17.95 -24.87
CA MET A 247 11.37 -18.73 -24.43
C MET A 247 11.80 -18.43 -22.98
N GLY A 248 11.23 -17.41 -22.34
CA GLY A 248 11.52 -16.99 -20.98
C GLY A 248 12.31 -15.69 -20.93
N LEU A 249 11.96 -14.82 -20.00
CA LEU A 249 12.67 -13.58 -19.71
C LEU A 249 13.75 -13.83 -18.65
N ASP A 250 14.94 -13.26 -18.85
CA ASP A 250 15.93 -13.14 -17.78
C ASP A 250 15.50 -11.97 -16.87
N VAL A 251 14.96 -12.29 -15.69
CA VAL A 251 14.38 -11.30 -14.79
C VAL A 251 15.43 -10.32 -14.28
N GLU A 252 16.68 -10.76 -14.12
CA GLU A 252 17.78 -9.92 -13.65
C GLU A 252 18.16 -8.89 -14.73
N GLN A 253 18.22 -9.30 -15.99
CA GLN A 253 18.44 -8.37 -17.11
C GLN A 253 17.31 -7.37 -17.26
N VAL A 254 16.06 -7.83 -17.12
CA VAL A 254 14.88 -6.94 -17.17
C VAL A 254 14.94 -5.92 -16.03
N LYS A 255 15.31 -6.34 -14.81
CA LYS A 255 15.45 -5.46 -13.65
C LYS A 255 16.53 -4.40 -13.89
N LYS A 256 17.72 -4.79 -14.34
CA LYS A 256 18.81 -3.87 -14.68
C LYS A 256 18.40 -2.86 -15.75
N HIS A 257 17.70 -3.30 -16.81
CA HIS A 257 17.21 -2.41 -17.86
C HIS A 257 16.23 -1.36 -17.33
N LYS A 258 15.38 -1.75 -16.38
CA LYS A 258 14.42 -0.82 -15.77
C LYS A 258 15.15 0.20 -14.90
N GLU A 259 16.11 -0.22 -14.09
CA GLU A 259 16.90 0.65 -13.22
C GLU A 259 17.73 1.66 -14.05
N SER A 260 18.33 1.23 -15.16
CA SER A 260 19.11 2.11 -16.04
C SER A 260 18.28 3.16 -16.80
N ARG A 261 16.95 3.06 -16.76
CA ARG A 261 16.02 4.04 -17.36
C ARG A 261 15.34 4.93 -16.32
N ILE A 262 15.62 4.69 -15.03
CA ILE A 262 15.13 5.48 -13.90
C ILE A 262 16.22 6.43 -13.38
N ALA A 263 17.50 6.10 -13.60
CA ALA A 263 18.63 7.02 -13.51
C ALA A 263 18.66 8.00 -14.71
#